data_AF-A0A2U1DPS3-F1
#
_entry.id   AF-A0A2U1DPS3-F1
#
_cell.length_a   1.000
_cell.length_b   1.000
_cell.length_c   1.000
_cell.angle_alpha   90.00
_cell.angle_beta   90.00
_cell.angle_gamma   90.00
#
_symmetry.space_group_name_H-M   'P 1'
#
loop_
_entity.id
_entity.type
_entity.pdbx_description
1 polymer ?
#
loop_
_entity_poly.entity_id
_entity_poly.type
_entity_poly.pdbx_seq_one_letter_code
_entity_poly.pdbx_strand_id
1 'polypeptide(L)'
;MPSQAPISPEQCTTQLKALGEQIRTQRKALRLSATVTAEAAGLSRVTLHRIEKGEPSVTMGAWCNAMAALGMDLQARTGTQETPAAAPDRAGWIPARVALADYPQLRALAWQVHGTDILTPAEALGIYERNARHLDMEAMPAHEKTLLDALRLALPPTAQSTGASDAV
;
A
#
# COMPACT_ATOMS: atom_id res chain seq x y z
N MET A 1 -37.42 21.34 13.65
CA MET A 1 -37.27 20.14 12.80
C MET A 1 -35.87 20.16 12.20
N PRO A 2 -35.13 19.05 12.11
CA PRO A 2 -33.86 19.06 11.40
C PRO A 2 -34.12 19.48 9.94
N SER A 3 -33.25 20.32 9.41
CA SER A 3 -33.31 20.81 8.03
C SER A 3 -33.29 19.62 7.06
N GLN A 4 -34.03 19.72 5.96
CA GLN A 4 -33.98 18.73 4.88
C GLN A 4 -32.53 18.56 4.41
N ALA A 5 -32.10 17.31 4.24
CA ALA A 5 -30.74 17.04 3.77
C ALA A 5 -30.53 17.70 2.39
N PRO A 6 -29.39 18.38 2.16
CA PRO A 6 -29.10 18.97 0.86
C PRO A 6 -29.01 17.91 -0.23
N ILE A 7 -29.29 18.30 -1.48
CA ILE A 7 -29.07 17.46 -2.65
C ILE A 7 -27.61 17.01 -2.61
N SER A 8 -27.40 15.71 -2.37
CA SER A 8 -26.07 15.17 -2.20
C SER A 8 -25.50 14.86 -3.58
N PRO A 9 -24.36 15.45 -3.98
CA PRO A 9 -23.70 15.09 -5.23
C PRO A 9 -23.35 13.59 -5.22
N GLU A 10 -23.26 12.96 -6.40
CA GLU A 10 -22.96 11.53 -6.55
C GLU A 10 -21.67 11.11 -5.81
N GLN A 11 -20.69 12.00 -5.76
CA GLN A 11 -19.45 11.81 -5.00
C GLN A 11 -19.70 11.67 -3.48
N CYS A 12 -20.59 12.50 -2.92
CA CYS A 12 -20.94 12.45 -1.49
C CYS A 12 -21.64 11.13 -1.15
N THR A 13 -22.59 10.69 -1.98
CA THR A 13 -23.29 9.42 -1.74
C THR A 13 -22.35 8.22 -1.86
N THR A 14 -21.40 8.27 -2.79
CA THR A 14 -20.36 7.24 -2.96
C THR A 14 -19.43 7.19 -1.75
N GLN A 15 -18.96 8.34 -1.26
CA GLN A 15 -18.10 8.42 -0.06
C GLN A 15 -18.82 7.89 1.19
N LEU A 16 -20.09 8.26 1.39
CA LEU A 16 -20.87 7.79 2.53
C LEU A 16 -21.13 6.28 2.49
N LYS A 17 -21.41 5.71 1.30
CA LYS A 17 -21.52 4.26 1.12
C LYS A 17 -20.22 3.55 1.47
N ALA A 18 -19.09 4.05 0.97
CA ALA A 18 -17.78 3.49 1.27
C ALA A 18 -17.47 3.54 2.79
N LEU A 19 -17.76 4.66 3.45
CA LEU A 19 -17.59 4.79 4.90
C LEU A 19 -18.50 3.81 5.67
N GLY A 20 -19.78 3.70 5.28
CA GLY A 20 -20.71 2.76 5.89
C GLY A 20 -20.26 1.29 5.76
N GLU A 21 -19.70 0.93 4.60
CA GLU A 21 -19.14 -0.40 4.37
C GLU A 21 -17.88 -0.67 5.20
N GLN A 22 -17.00 0.32 5.37
CA GLN A 22 -15.84 0.21 6.25
C GLN A 22 -16.25 -0.02 7.71
N ILE A 23 -17.23 0.72 8.22
CA ILE A 23 -17.79 0.53 9.57
C ILE A 23 -18.35 -0.89 9.73
N ARG A 24 -19.14 -1.36 8.75
CA ARG A 24 -19.70 -2.72 8.75
C ARG A 24 -18.61 -3.79 8.74
N THR A 25 -17.56 -3.57 7.97
CA THR A 25 -16.42 -4.49 7.84
C THR A 25 -15.66 -4.58 9.17
N GLN A 26 -15.34 -3.44 9.79
CA GLN A 26 -14.68 -3.40 11.10
C GLN A 26 -15.52 -4.12 12.17
N ARG A 27 -16.84 -3.85 12.22
CA ARG A 27 -17.73 -4.54 13.16
C ARG A 27 -17.69 -6.06 12.99
N LYS A 28 -17.71 -6.55 11.75
CA LYS A 28 -17.62 -7.98 11.44
C LYS A 28 -16.25 -8.56 11.80
N ALA A 29 -15.16 -7.82 11.59
CA ALA A 29 -13.81 -8.23 11.96
C ALA A 29 -13.70 -8.44 13.48
N LEU A 30 -14.34 -7.56 14.27
CA LEU A 30 -14.47 -7.68 15.73
C LEU A 30 -15.54 -8.71 16.17
N ARG A 31 -16.21 -9.38 15.23
CA ARG A 31 -17.29 -10.37 15.47
C ARG A 31 -18.46 -9.83 16.31
N LEU A 32 -18.73 -8.53 16.24
CA LEU A 32 -19.81 -7.89 16.99
C LEU A 32 -21.14 -7.92 16.21
N SER A 33 -22.23 -8.17 16.94
CA SER A 33 -23.58 -8.07 16.38
C SER A 33 -23.98 -6.61 16.18
N ALA A 34 -24.86 -6.36 15.21
CA ALA A 34 -25.38 -5.01 14.98
C ALA A 34 -26.11 -4.45 16.22
N THR A 35 -26.75 -5.31 17.01
CA THR A 35 -27.45 -4.88 18.23
C THR A 35 -26.46 -4.41 19.29
N VAL A 36 -25.41 -5.20 19.56
CA VAL A 36 -24.38 -4.86 20.56
C VAL A 36 -23.64 -3.58 20.18
N THR A 37 -23.26 -3.42 18.91
CA THR A 37 -22.60 -2.19 18.45
C THR A 37 -23.52 -0.98 18.54
N ALA A 38 -24.81 -1.13 18.21
CA ALA A 38 -25.76 -0.03 18.31
C ALA A 38 -25.95 0.41 19.77
N GLU A 39 -26.09 -0.53 20.70
CA GLU A 39 -26.19 -0.26 22.14
C GLU A 39 -24.93 0.44 22.67
N ALA A 40 -23.74 -0.06 22.33
CA ALA A 40 -22.47 0.56 22.72
C ALA A 40 -22.30 1.99 22.16
N ALA A 41 -22.86 2.26 20.98
CA ALA A 41 -22.85 3.59 20.35
C ALA A 41 -23.97 4.52 20.86
N GLY A 42 -24.87 4.04 21.73
CA GLY A 42 -26.06 4.80 22.16
C GLY A 42 -27.07 5.04 21.03
N LEU A 43 -27.16 4.11 20.08
CA LEU A 43 -27.99 4.21 18.87
C LEU A 43 -29.06 3.10 18.84
N SER A 44 -30.12 3.33 18.05
CA SER A 44 -31.00 2.24 17.66
C SER A 44 -30.32 1.33 16.63
N ARG A 45 -30.67 0.03 16.63
CA ARG A 45 -30.23 -0.92 15.58
C ARG A 45 -30.55 -0.43 14.16
N VAL A 46 -31.68 0.26 13.99
CA VAL A 46 -32.09 0.84 12.71
C VAL A 46 -31.17 1.98 12.30
N THR A 47 -30.76 2.85 13.23
CA THR A 47 -29.80 3.92 12.97
C THR A 47 -28.45 3.35 12.52
N LEU A 48 -27.93 2.32 13.21
CA LEU A 48 -26.70 1.65 12.80
C LEU A 48 -26.83 1.04 11.39
N HIS A 49 -27.96 0.41 11.08
CA HIS A 49 -28.20 -0.14 9.74
C HIS A 49 -28.19 0.94 8.64
N ARG A 50 -28.77 2.11 8.91
CA ARG A 50 -28.76 3.26 7.98
C ARG A 50 -27.35 3.83 7.80
N ILE A 51 -26.56 3.89 8.87
CA ILE A 51 -25.13 4.23 8.84
C ILE A 51 -24.38 3.24 7.94
N GLU A 52 -24.51 1.94 8.16
CA GLU A 52 -23.83 0.92 7.35
C GLU A 52 -24.23 0.93 5.87
N LYS A 53 -25.38 1.53 5.53
CA LYS A 53 -25.85 1.73 4.15
C LYS A 53 -25.36 3.04 3.50
N GLY A 54 -24.72 3.94 4.23
CA GLY A 54 -24.30 5.22 3.68
C GLY A 54 -25.40 6.28 3.65
N GLU A 55 -26.41 6.22 4.51
CA GLU A 55 -27.53 7.16 4.44
C GLU A 55 -27.14 8.58 4.93
N PRO A 56 -27.22 9.61 4.07
CA PRO A 56 -26.79 10.98 4.39
C PRO A 56 -27.67 11.69 5.43
N SER A 57 -28.90 11.21 5.64
CA SER A 57 -29.85 11.79 6.58
C SER A 57 -29.57 11.42 8.04
N VAL A 58 -28.58 10.56 8.31
CA VAL A 58 -28.11 10.26 9.66
C VAL A 58 -27.13 11.34 10.11
N THR A 59 -27.27 11.82 11.35
CA THR A 59 -26.45 12.90 11.89
C THR A 59 -24.99 12.49 12.00
N MET A 60 -24.06 13.42 11.73
CA MET A 60 -22.61 13.16 11.85
C MET A 60 -22.23 12.65 13.25
N GLY A 61 -22.90 13.13 14.32
CA GLY A 61 -22.68 12.61 15.67
C GLY A 61 -22.99 11.13 15.82
N ALA A 62 -24.04 10.62 15.16
CA ALA A 62 -24.34 9.18 15.18
C ALA A 62 -23.29 8.36 14.41
N TRP A 63 -22.77 8.88 13.30
CA TRP A 63 -21.63 8.29 12.61
C TRP A 63 -20.40 8.20 13.52
N CYS A 64 -20.03 9.30 14.19
CA CYS A 64 -18.91 9.35 15.12
C CYS A 64 -19.07 8.37 16.28
N ASN A 65 -20.25 8.27 16.89
CA ASN A 65 -20.50 7.32 17.98
C ASN A 65 -20.33 5.86 17.53
N ALA A 66 -20.82 5.51 16.33
CA ALA A 66 -20.66 4.17 15.78
C ALA A 66 -19.18 3.82 15.52
N MET A 67 -18.41 4.78 14.98
CA MET A 67 -16.97 4.61 14.77
C MET A 67 -16.22 4.48 16.10
N ALA A 68 -16.50 5.34 17.08
CA ALA A 68 -15.89 5.28 18.42
C ALA A 68 -16.16 3.93 19.12
N ALA A 69 -17.39 3.40 19.03
CA ALA A 69 -17.75 2.09 19.58
C ALA A 69 -16.98 0.92 18.93
N LEU A 70 -16.39 1.12 17.75
CA LEU A 70 -15.58 0.14 17.01
C LEU A 70 -14.08 0.45 17.05
N GLY A 71 -13.65 1.47 17.81
CA GLY A 71 -12.26 1.90 17.88
C GLY A 71 -11.74 2.56 16.60
N MET A 72 -12.63 3.24 15.86
CA MET A 72 -12.30 3.97 14.63
C MET A 72 -12.38 5.48 14.86
N ASP A 73 -11.49 6.24 14.21
CA ASP A 73 -11.50 7.70 14.21
C ASP A 73 -11.88 8.27 12.84
N LEU A 74 -12.67 9.36 12.84
CA LEU A 74 -13.00 10.09 11.62
C LEU A 74 -11.94 11.15 11.34
N GLN A 75 -11.35 11.10 10.14
CA GLN A 75 -10.34 12.07 9.71
C GLN A 75 -10.66 12.61 8.31
N ALA A 76 -10.61 13.93 8.15
CA ALA A 76 -10.64 14.57 6.84
C ALA A 76 -9.24 14.58 6.24
N ARG A 77 -9.11 14.17 4.97
CA ARG A 77 -7.85 14.19 4.23
C ARG A 77 -7.96 15.25 3.13
N THR A 78 -6.89 16.00 2.90
CA THR A 78 -6.78 16.82 1.69
C THR A 78 -6.74 15.90 0.48
N GLY A 79 -7.42 16.29 -0.61
CA GLY A 79 -7.59 15.47 -1.83
C GLY A 79 -6.31 15.08 -2.57
N THR A 80 -5.13 15.32 -2.01
CA THR A 80 -3.83 14.77 -2.38
C THR A 80 -3.60 13.36 -1.81
N GLN A 81 -4.66 12.57 -1.61
CA GLN A 81 -4.49 11.13 -1.60
C GLN A 81 -4.11 10.70 -3.00
N GLU A 82 -2.82 10.58 -3.24
CA GLU A 82 -2.29 9.48 -4.00
C GLU A 82 -3.10 8.23 -3.57
N THR A 83 -4.00 7.78 -4.45
CA THR A 83 -4.24 6.34 -4.68
C THR A 83 -2.94 5.64 -4.37
N PRO A 84 -2.87 4.57 -3.54
CA PRO A 84 -1.60 3.91 -3.23
C PRO A 84 -0.85 3.83 -4.55
N ALA A 85 0.19 4.67 -4.67
CA ALA A 85 0.66 5.05 -5.98
C ALA A 85 0.94 3.72 -6.66
N ALA A 86 0.33 3.49 -7.84
CA ALA A 86 1.00 2.63 -8.80
C ALA A 86 2.45 3.09 -8.72
N ALA A 87 3.32 2.21 -8.21
CA ALA A 87 4.62 2.59 -7.65
C ALA A 87 5.18 3.71 -8.53
N PRO A 88 5.53 4.88 -7.97
CA PRO A 88 5.79 6.09 -8.74
C PRO A 88 6.59 5.69 -9.96
N ASP A 89 6.19 6.13 -11.16
CA ASP A 89 6.84 5.73 -12.40
C ASP A 89 8.34 6.03 -12.27
N ARG A 90 9.09 5.01 -11.85
CA ARG A 90 10.50 5.05 -11.46
C ARG A 90 11.34 4.77 -12.71
N ALA A 91 10.76 4.91 -13.91
CA ALA A 91 11.47 4.79 -15.17
C ALA A 91 12.70 5.71 -15.16
N GLY A 92 13.89 5.11 -14.98
CA GLY A 92 15.18 5.81 -14.90
C GLY A 92 15.65 6.24 -13.51
N TRP A 93 14.90 6.00 -12.42
CA TRP A 93 15.36 6.31 -11.06
C TRP A 93 16.05 5.12 -10.39
N ILE A 94 17.23 5.35 -9.81
CA ILE A 94 17.99 4.33 -9.07
C ILE A 94 18.05 4.72 -7.59
N PRO A 95 17.56 3.87 -6.67
CA PRO A 95 17.68 4.13 -5.25
C PRO A 95 19.15 3.96 -4.81
N ALA A 96 19.67 4.87 -3.97
CA ALA A 96 21.02 4.74 -3.41
C ALA A 96 21.21 3.48 -2.54
N ARG A 97 20.10 2.88 -2.07
CA ARG A 97 20.04 1.62 -1.32
C ARG A 97 18.88 0.77 -1.85
N VAL A 98 19.19 -0.41 -2.37
CA VAL A 98 18.25 -1.38 -2.92
C VAL A 98 17.92 -2.39 -1.82
N ALA A 99 16.70 -2.37 -1.29
CA ALA A 99 16.26 -3.33 -0.28
C ALA A 99 15.78 -4.64 -0.96
N LEU A 100 16.36 -5.78 -0.57
CA LEU A 100 16.00 -7.09 -1.14
C LEU A 100 14.53 -7.47 -0.92
N ALA A 101 13.89 -6.92 0.11
CA ALA A 101 12.48 -7.18 0.40
C ALA A 101 11.52 -6.70 -0.71
N ASP A 102 11.90 -5.67 -1.47
CA ASP A 102 11.06 -5.05 -2.50
C ASP A 102 11.20 -5.71 -3.88
N TYR A 103 12.20 -6.59 -4.04
CA TYR A 103 12.63 -7.16 -5.31
C TYR A 103 12.77 -8.69 -5.19
N PRO A 104 11.67 -9.45 -5.42
CA PRO A 104 11.62 -10.89 -5.14
C PRO A 104 12.59 -11.71 -5.98
N GLN A 105 12.84 -11.34 -7.25
CA GLN A 105 13.81 -12.06 -8.07
C GLN A 105 15.24 -11.75 -7.64
N LEU A 106 15.56 -10.48 -7.38
CA LEU A 106 16.88 -10.10 -6.85
C LEU A 106 17.18 -10.85 -5.56
N ARG A 107 16.20 -10.96 -4.66
CA ARG A 107 16.32 -11.72 -3.42
C ARG A 107 16.57 -13.20 -3.65
N ALA A 108 15.87 -13.82 -4.62
CA ALA A 108 16.09 -15.22 -4.97
C ALA A 108 17.51 -15.47 -5.53
N LEU A 109 18.06 -14.49 -6.25
CA LEU A 109 19.40 -14.54 -6.83
C LEU A 109 20.52 -14.17 -5.85
N ALA A 110 20.20 -13.43 -4.79
CA ALA A 110 21.15 -12.97 -3.78
C ALA A 110 21.51 -14.04 -2.73
N TRP A 111 21.41 -15.34 -3.05
CA TRP A 111 21.70 -16.43 -2.11
C TRP A 111 23.14 -16.44 -1.57
N GLN A 112 24.09 -15.84 -2.31
CA GLN A 112 25.49 -15.66 -1.89
C GLN A 112 25.70 -14.48 -0.93
N VAL A 113 24.70 -13.59 -0.79
CA VAL A 113 24.77 -12.44 0.13
C VAL A 113 24.35 -12.92 1.51
N HIS A 114 25.32 -13.04 2.42
CA HIS A 114 25.06 -13.40 3.81
C HIS A 114 25.14 -12.16 4.69
N GLY A 115 24.04 -11.81 5.36
CA GLY A 115 24.02 -10.83 6.46
C GLY A 115 23.60 -9.40 6.09
N THR A 116 23.18 -9.11 4.86
CA THR A 116 22.65 -7.80 4.46
C THR A 116 21.38 -7.91 3.61
N ASP A 117 20.32 -7.22 4.06
CA ASP A 117 19.06 -7.10 3.31
C ASP A 117 19.03 -5.88 2.38
N ILE A 118 20.14 -5.12 2.35
CA ILE A 118 20.29 -3.87 1.60
C ILE A 118 21.55 -3.96 0.76
N LEU A 119 21.41 -3.66 -0.54
CA LEU A 119 22.48 -3.64 -1.53
C LEU A 119 22.67 -2.22 -2.09
N THR A 120 23.88 -1.93 -2.54
CA THR A 120 24.13 -0.79 -3.42
C THR A 120 23.63 -1.09 -4.84
N PRO A 121 23.35 -0.06 -5.67
CA PRO A 121 22.98 -0.25 -7.07
C PRO A 121 23.93 -1.13 -7.88
N ALA A 122 25.25 -0.97 -7.67
CA ALA A 122 26.27 -1.75 -8.36
C ALA A 122 26.25 -3.23 -7.96
N GLU A 123 26.05 -3.52 -6.67
CA GLU A 123 25.92 -4.90 -6.18
C GLU A 123 24.66 -5.57 -6.71
N ALA A 124 23.53 -4.84 -6.73
CA ALA A 124 22.28 -5.34 -7.28
C ALA A 124 22.43 -5.71 -8.76
N LEU A 125 23.02 -4.83 -9.58
CA LEU A 125 23.29 -5.11 -11.00
C LEU A 125 24.23 -6.32 -11.16
N GLY A 126 25.32 -6.37 -10.38
CA GLY A 126 26.27 -7.48 -10.45
C GLY A 126 25.66 -8.84 -10.06
N ILE A 127 24.66 -8.87 -9.18
CA ILE A 127 23.92 -10.11 -8.85
C ILE A 127 23.04 -10.54 -10.03
N TYR A 128 22.34 -9.60 -10.67
CA TYR A 128 21.53 -9.90 -11.86
C TYR A 128 22.39 -10.45 -13.01
N GLU A 129 23.54 -9.84 -13.27
CA GLU A 129 24.43 -10.26 -14.36
C GLU A 129 25.07 -11.63 -14.09
N ARG A 130 25.62 -11.86 -12.89
CA ARG A 130 26.25 -13.14 -12.54
C ARG A 130 25.26 -14.31 -12.54
N ASN A 131 24.00 -14.04 -12.20
CA ASN A 131 22.95 -15.05 -12.14
C ASN A 131 21.94 -14.96 -13.30
N ALA A 132 22.33 -14.35 -14.43
CA ALA A 132 21.43 -14.17 -15.58
C ALA A 132 20.78 -15.48 -16.07
N ARG A 133 21.46 -16.61 -15.91
CA ARG A 133 20.94 -17.96 -16.26
C ARG A 133 19.75 -18.43 -15.39
N HIS A 134 19.54 -17.79 -14.24
CA HIS A 134 18.48 -18.11 -13.28
C HIS A 134 17.42 -17.00 -13.22
N LEU A 135 17.54 -15.97 -14.07
CA LEU A 135 16.62 -14.85 -14.13
C LEU A 135 15.39 -15.22 -14.97
N ASP A 136 14.21 -15.18 -14.34
CA ASP A 136 12.95 -15.43 -15.04
C ASP A 136 12.33 -14.10 -15.48
N MET A 137 12.67 -13.64 -16.67
CA MET A 137 12.16 -12.37 -17.20
C MET A 137 10.63 -12.36 -17.38
N GLU A 138 9.98 -13.51 -17.53
CA GLU A 138 8.53 -13.60 -17.71
C GLU A 138 7.81 -13.45 -16.38
N ALA A 139 8.29 -14.12 -15.33
CA ALA A 139 7.74 -14.03 -13.97
C ALA A 139 8.13 -12.75 -13.21
N MET A 140 8.99 -11.90 -13.77
CA MET A 140 9.49 -10.71 -13.08
C MET A 140 8.44 -9.60 -13.02
N PRO A 141 8.16 -9.05 -11.82
CA PRO A 141 7.20 -7.96 -11.66
C PRO A 141 7.68 -6.68 -12.34
N ALA A 142 6.72 -5.88 -12.83
CA ALA A 142 7.01 -4.71 -13.67
C ALA A 142 7.95 -3.69 -13.00
N HIS A 143 7.80 -3.44 -11.70
CA HIS A 143 8.64 -2.49 -10.97
C HIS A 143 10.10 -2.96 -10.83
N GLU A 144 10.33 -4.28 -10.82
CA GLU A 144 11.66 -4.88 -10.77
C GLU A 144 12.36 -4.82 -12.13
N LYS A 145 11.61 -5.00 -13.23
CA LYS A 145 12.10 -4.77 -14.60
C LYS A 145 12.57 -3.33 -14.77
N THR A 146 11.77 -2.36 -14.30
CA THR A 146 12.13 -0.94 -14.35
C THR A 146 13.41 -0.63 -13.58
N LEU A 147 13.62 -1.26 -12.42
CA LEU A 147 14.88 -1.13 -11.68
C LEU A 147 16.05 -1.69 -12.49
N LEU A 148 15.94 -2.90 -13.04
CA LEU A 148 17.02 -3.53 -13.82
C LEU A 148 17.40 -2.68 -15.04
N ASP A 149 16.42 -2.15 -15.76
CA ASP A 149 16.65 -1.28 -16.90
C ASP A 149 17.32 0.04 -16.49
N ALA A 150 16.87 0.65 -15.38
CA ALA A 150 17.51 1.85 -14.82
C ALA A 150 18.96 1.58 -14.41
N LEU A 151 19.22 0.46 -13.71
CA LEU A 151 20.57 0.03 -13.31
C LEU A 151 21.50 -0.14 -14.52
N ARG A 152 21.04 -0.83 -15.57
CA ARG A 152 21.82 -1.01 -16.82
C ARG A 152 22.11 0.30 -17.53
N LEU A 153 21.20 1.27 -17.46
CA LEU A 153 21.35 2.57 -18.09
C LEU A 153 22.38 3.45 -17.36
N ALA A 154 22.42 3.44 -16.03
CA ALA A 154 23.32 4.31 -15.27
C ALA A 154 24.67 3.68 -14.90
N LEU A 155 24.76 2.35 -14.82
CA LEU A 155 25.97 1.60 -14.52
C LEU A 155 26.34 0.76 -15.75
N PRO A 156 27.04 1.34 -16.74
CA PRO A 156 27.51 0.57 -17.88
C PRO A 156 28.45 -0.56 -17.41
N PRO A 157 28.43 -1.73 -18.07
CA PRO A 157 29.25 -2.86 -17.66
C PRO A 157 30.72 -2.45 -17.71
N THR A 158 31.35 -2.40 -16.53
CA THR A 158 32.80 -2.27 -16.45
C THR A 158 33.39 -3.58 -16.94
N ALA A 159 34.07 -3.52 -18.09
CA ALA A 159 34.90 -4.62 -18.54
C ALA A 159 35.96 -4.91 -17.48
N GLN A 160 35.79 -6.06 -16.82
CA GLN A 160 36.83 -6.85 -16.14
C GLN A 160 37.48 -6.25 -14.88
N SER A 161 37.33 -7.00 -13.80
CA SER A 161 38.33 -7.09 -12.74
C SER A 161 39.70 -7.42 -13.33
N THR A 162 40.64 -6.48 -13.33
CA THR A 162 42.06 -6.78 -13.48
C THR A 162 42.76 -6.67 -12.13
N GLY A 163 43.05 -7.86 -11.59
CA GLY A 163 44.16 -8.22 -10.70
C GLY A 163 44.67 -7.21 -9.68
N ALA A 164 44.31 -7.43 -8.41
CA ALA A 164 45.22 -7.17 -7.29
C ALA A 164 45.51 -8.51 -6.61
N SER A 165 46.42 -9.28 -7.20
CA SER A 165 47.14 -10.39 -6.56
C SER A 165 48.63 -10.16 -6.81
N ASP A 166 49.39 -10.27 -5.72
CA ASP A 166 50.86 -10.29 -5.61
C ASP A 166 51.65 -8.99 -5.83
N ALA A 167 52.09 -8.42 -4.70
CA ALA A 167 53.43 -7.87 -4.56
C ALA A 167 54.02 -8.41 -3.24
N VAL A 168 54.93 -9.38 -3.37
CA VAL A 168 56.06 -9.59 -2.46
C VAL A 168 57.21 -8.74 -2.96
#